data_AF-A0A959Y7A7-F1
#
_entry.id   AF-A0A959Y7A7-F1
#
_cell.length_a   1.000
_cell.length_b   1.000
_cell.length_c   1.000
_cell.angle_alpha   90.00
_cell.angle_beta   90.00
_cell.angle_gamma   90.00
#
_symmetry.space_group_name_H-M   'P 1'
#
loop_
_entity.id
_entity.type
_entity.pdbx_description
1 polymer ?
#
loop_
_entity_poly.entity_id
_entity_poly.type
_entity_poly.pdbx_seq_one_letter_code
_entity_poly.pdbx_strand_id
1 'polypeptide(L)'
;VLWDEHYKLGRQGDSSPMRYILSQPPLRWAWYLTLVLVVVFLVVRARREQRAIPIVLPPRNASRDQVHTVARLYQEKGDHADLARKMTAYFEEELRERTRPGQVGHDDATARHLAIHTGLEQDELEQRLKTISALSNKERPTPDDLLRLDGLLYDIRERL
;
A
#
# COMPACT_ATOMS: atom_id res chain seq x y z
N VAL A 1 69.92 77.83 -10.45
CA VAL A 1 68.60 77.61 -9.81
C VAL A 1 67.83 76.64 -10.70
N LEU A 2 67.77 75.37 -10.31
CA LEU A 2 66.98 74.34 -11.01
C LEU A 2 65.60 74.33 -10.35
N TRP A 3 64.59 74.82 -11.07
CA TRP A 3 63.20 74.74 -10.65
C TRP A 3 62.68 73.34 -10.97
N ASP A 4 62.20 72.65 -9.95
CA ASP A 4 61.61 71.32 -10.03
C ASP A 4 60.09 71.45 -10.19
N GLU A 5 59.57 71.06 -11.35
CA GLU A 5 58.13 71.05 -11.67
C GLU A 5 57.46 69.69 -11.39
N HIS A 6 58.08 68.79 -10.62
CA HIS A 6 57.49 67.46 -10.37
C HIS A 6 56.30 67.45 -9.38
N TYR A 7 55.87 68.60 -8.85
CA TYR A 7 54.73 68.70 -7.92
C TYR A 7 53.39 69.13 -8.54
N LYS A 8 53.25 69.11 -9.87
CA LYS A 8 51.93 69.23 -10.52
C LYS A 8 51.23 67.87 -10.58
N LEU A 9 50.92 67.32 -9.39
CA LEU A 9 50.02 66.18 -9.23
C LEU A 9 48.59 66.66 -9.55
N GLY A 10 48.24 66.60 -10.83
CA GLY A 10 46.85 66.76 -11.27
C GLY A 10 46.00 65.68 -10.60
N ARG A 11 44.98 66.11 -9.86
CA ARG A 11 43.86 65.34 -9.28
C ARG A 11 44.07 63.83 -9.34
N GLN A 12 44.67 63.25 -8.30
CA GLN A 12 44.66 61.79 -8.10
C GLN A 12 43.20 61.35 -8.03
N GLY A 13 42.63 60.94 -9.17
CA GLY A 13 41.27 60.45 -9.23
C GLY A 13 41.19 59.21 -8.37
N ASP A 14 40.49 59.32 -7.25
CA ASP A 14 40.16 58.30 -6.25
C ASP A 14 40.77 56.93 -6.58
N SER A 15 41.96 56.67 -6.05
CA SER A 15 42.66 55.39 -6.21
C SER A 15 41.96 54.33 -5.37
N SER A 16 40.77 53.92 -5.80
CA SER A 16 40.10 52.76 -5.22
C SER A 16 40.99 51.52 -5.43
N PRO A 17 41.28 50.72 -4.39
CA PRO A 17 42.08 49.51 -4.51
C PRO A 17 41.59 48.55 -5.61
N MET A 18 40.29 48.55 -5.89
CA MET A 18 39.68 47.80 -7.00
C MET A 18 40.26 48.19 -8.36
N ARG A 19 40.49 49.48 -8.60
CA ARG A 19 41.02 49.98 -9.88
C ARG A 19 42.45 49.50 -10.12
N TYR A 20 43.24 49.33 -9.06
CA TYR A 20 44.59 48.74 -9.15
C TYR A 20 44.54 47.23 -9.43
N ILE A 21 43.61 46.50 -8.81
CA ILE A 21 43.42 45.05 -9.06
C ILE A 21 43.00 44.80 -10.52
N LEU A 22 42.16 45.66 -11.10
CA LEU A 22 41.69 45.53 -12.48
C LEU A 22 42.67 46.07 -13.53
N SER A 23 43.65 46.90 -13.14
CA SER A 23 44.63 47.46 -14.08
C SER A 23 45.71 46.47 -14.47
N GLN A 24 46.05 45.53 -13.59
CA GLN A 24 47.04 44.48 -13.85
C GLN A 24 46.38 43.28 -14.56
N PRO A 25 46.84 42.89 -15.78
CA PRO A 25 46.24 41.77 -16.52
C PRO A 25 46.10 40.45 -15.75
N PRO A 26 47.11 39.97 -14.97
CA PRO A 26 46.99 38.71 -14.23
C PRO A 26 46.00 38.80 -13.06
N LEU A 27 45.98 39.91 -12.32
CA LEU A 27 45.06 40.11 -11.19
C LEU A 27 43.61 40.23 -11.66
N ARG A 28 43.39 40.86 -12.82
CA ARG A 28 42.07 40.95 -13.44
C ARG A 28 41.50 39.56 -13.76
N TRP A 29 42.31 38.65 -14.30
CA TRP A 29 41.88 37.27 -14.58
C TRP A 29 41.62 36.49 -13.30
N ALA A 30 42.47 36.63 -12.29
CA ALA A 30 42.24 36.03 -10.98
C ALA A 30 40.89 36.47 -10.38
N TRP A 31 40.57 37.77 -10.46
CA TRP A 31 39.32 38.34 -9.98
C TRP A 31 38.09 37.76 -10.70
N TYR A 32 38.11 37.68 -12.03
CA TYR A 32 37.02 37.07 -12.78
C TYR A 32 36.85 35.58 -12.48
N LEU A 33 37.96 34.84 -12.32
CA LEU A 33 37.92 33.42 -12.01
C LEU A 33 37.32 33.18 -10.61
N THR A 34 37.66 34.00 -9.62
CA THR A 34 37.04 33.95 -8.29
C THR A 34 35.54 34.18 -8.36
N LEU A 35 35.08 35.18 -9.12
CA LEU A 35 33.66 35.49 -9.27
C LEU A 35 32.90 34.33 -9.93
N VAL A 36 33.45 33.76 -11.01
CA VAL A 36 32.89 32.58 -11.67
C VAL A 36 32.80 31.40 -10.69
N LEU A 37 33.83 31.16 -9.89
CA LEU A 37 33.86 30.07 -8.93
C LEU A 37 32.80 30.22 -7.83
N VAL A 38 32.56 31.45 -7.35
CA VAL A 38 31.47 31.76 -6.40
C VAL A 38 30.11 31.44 -7.02
N VAL A 39 29.88 31.85 -8.27
CA VAL A 39 28.60 31.58 -8.97
C VAL A 39 28.39 30.08 -9.13
N VAL A 40 29.41 29.35 -9.60
CA VAL A 40 29.35 27.89 -9.74
C VAL A 40 29.11 27.21 -8.39
N PHE A 41 29.79 27.66 -7.33
CA PHE A 41 29.62 27.15 -5.98
C PHE A 41 28.17 27.33 -5.48
N LEU A 42 27.58 28.51 -5.69
CA LEU A 42 26.19 28.78 -5.33
C LEU A 42 25.20 27.89 -6.09
N VAL A 43 25.40 27.71 -7.41
CA VAL A 43 24.53 26.83 -8.23
C VAL A 43 24.61 25.38 -7.76
N VAL A 44 25.81 24.88 -7.48
CA VAL A 44 26.00 23.50 -6.99
C VAL A 44 25.39 23.32 -5.60
N ARG A 45 25.56 24.30 -4.70
CA ARG A 45 24.98 24.26 -3.36
C ARG A 45 23.44 24.29 -3.40
N ALA A 46 22.87 25.18 -4.21
CA ALA A 46 21.42 25.28 -4.39
C ALA A 46 20.80 23.99 -4.95
N ARG A 47 21.53 23.26 -5.81
CA ARG A 47 21.08 21.96 -6.33
C ARG A 47 21.14 20.81 -5.31
N ARG A 48 21.95 20.93 -4.24
CA ARG A 48 22.18 19.84 -3.27
C ARG A 48 21.30 19.88 -2.02
N GLU A 49 20.47 20.90 -1.83
CA GLU A 49 19.45 20.91 -0.77
C GLU A 49 18.19 20.17 -1.25
N GLN A 50 18.16 18.85 -1.03
CA GLN A 50 16.99 18.02 -1.31
C GLN A 50 15.82 18.43 -0.40
N ARG A 51 14.60 18.52 -0.96
CA ARG A 51 13.37 18.84 -0.20
C ARG A 51 13.09 17.77 0.87
N ALA A 52 12.51 18.19 2.00
CA ALA A 52 12.07 17.27 3.05
C ALA A 52 11.17 16.17 2.45
N ILE A 53 11.51 14.91 2.71
CA ILE A 53 10.70 13.76 2.28
C ILE A 53 9.40 13.81 3.09
N PRO A 54 8.21 13.92 2.44
CA PRO A 54 6.96 13.89 3.16
C PRO A 54 6.77 12.52 3.82
N ILE A 55 6.33 12.51 5.08
CA ILE A 55 5.97 11.28 5.78
C ILE A 55 4.73 10.72 5.10
N VAL A 56 4.91 9.71 4.25
CA VAL A 56 3.80 8.97 3.65
C VAL A 56 3.21 8.11 4.75
N LEU A 57 1.98 8.45 5.21
CA LEU A 57 1.27 7.57 6.14
C LEU A 57 1.12 6.19 5.48
N PRO A 58 1.35 5.09 6.22
CA PRO A 58 1.14 3.77 5.68
C PRO A 58 -0.31 3.65 5.18
N PRO A 59 -0.54 2.94 4.06
CA PRO A 59 -1.88 2.78 3.52
C PRO A 59 -2.79 2.16 4.58
N ARG A 60 -3.91 2.82 4.89
CA ARG A 60 -4.95 2.23 5.73
C ARG A 60 -5.42 0.96 5.02
N ASN A 61 -5.51 -0.15 5.75
CA ASN A 61 -5.95 -1.45 5.19
C ASN A 61 -7.40 -1.38 4.72
N ALA A 62 -7.60 -0.84 3.51
CA ALA A 62 -8.90 -0.56 2.92
C ALA A 62 -9.77 -1.83 2.79
N SER A 63 -9.12 -3.00 2.60
CA SER A 63 -9.79 -4.29 2.58
C SER A 63 -10.55 -4.58 3.88
N ARG A 64 -9.99 -4.22 5.04
CA ARG A 64 -10.65 -4.42 6.34
C ARG A 64 -11.87 -3.52 6.49
N ASP A 65 -11.75 -2.25 6.11
CA ASP A 65 -12.86 -1.28 6.18
C ASP A 65 -14.00 -1.68 5.21
N GLN A 66 -13.67 -2.21 4.04
CA GLN A 66 -14.64 -2.73 3.08
C GLN A 66 -15.39 -3.95 3.64
N VAL A 67 -14.68 -4.92 4.24
CA VAL A 67 -15.30 -6.08 4.89
C VAL A 67 -16.24 -5.65 6.01
N HIS A 68 -15.85 -4.68 6.86
CA HIS A 68 -16.72 -4.16 7.91
C HIS A 68 -17.96 -3.45 7.36
N THR A 69 -17.85 -2.75 6.24
CA THR A 69 -18.98 -2.06 5.60
C THR A 69 -19.98 -3.06 5.02
N VAL A 70 -19.50 -4.10 4.33
CA VAL A 70 -20.36 -5.18 3.82
C VAL A 70 -21.00 -5.94 4.98
N ALA A 71 -20.24 -6.28 6.02
CA ALA A 71 -20.76 -6.95 7.21
C ALA A 71 -21.86 -6.13 7.91
N ARG A 72 -21.67 -4.81 8.05
CA ARG A 72 -22.69 -3.92 8.63
C ARG A 72 -23.95 -3.85 7.76
N LEU A 73 -23.81 -3.76 6.44
CA LEU A 73 -24.97 -3.77 5.52
C LEU A 73 -25.81 -5.05 5.67
N TYR A 74 -25.16 -6.21 5.79
CA TYR A 74 -25.84 -7.49 6.00
C TYR A 74 -26.43 -7.61 7.42
N GLN A 75 -25.77 -7.03 8.43
CA GLN A 75 -26.31 -6.96 9.79
C GLN A 75 -27.55 -6.06 9.87
N GLU A 76 -27.55 -4.91 9.18
CA GLU A 76 -28.66 -3.95 9.19
C GLU A 76 -29.85 -4.40 8.33
N LYS A 77 -29.61 -5.10 7.20
CA LYS A 77 -30.68 -5.64 6.36
C LYS A 77 -31.40 -6.84 6.98
N GLY A 78 -30.77 -7.56 7.92
CA GLY A 78 -31.40 -8.65 8.67
C GLY A 78 -31.76 -9.90 7.88
N ASP A 79 -31.33 -10.01 6.61
CA ASP A 79 -31.58 -11.20 5.78
C ASP A 79 -30.48 -12.24 5.98
N HIS A 80 -30.43 -12.77 7.20
CA HIS A 80 -29.50 -13.83 7.59
C HIS A 80 -29.74 -15.13 6.81
N ALA A 81 -30.99 -15.37 6.37
CA ALA A 81 -31.33 -16.54 5.57
C ALA A 81 -30.73 -16.45 4.16
N ASP A 82 -30.80 -15.28 3.52
CA ASP A 82 -30.16 -15.07 2.22
C ASP A 82 -28.64 -15.20 2.31
N LEU A 83 -28.04 -14.71 3.40
CA LEU A 83 -26.61 -14.86 3.63
C LEU A 83 -26.20 -16.33 3.82
N ALA A 84 -26.94 -17.09 4.64
CA ALA A 84 -26.68 -18.51 4.85
C ALA A 84 -26.74 -19.31 3.53
N ARG A 85 -27.77 -19.07 2.71
CA ARG A 85 -27.91 -19.70 1.38
C ARG A 85 -26.74 -19.38 0.47
N LYS A 86 -26.31 -18.11 0.42
CA LYS A 86 -25.16 -17.68 -0.39
C LYS A 86 -23.85 -18.32 0.07
N MET A 87 -23.63 -18.42 1.38
CA MET A 87 -22.45 -19.08 1.95
C MET A 87 -22.41 -20.57 1.57
N THR A 88 -23.53 -21.28 1.68
CA THR A 88 -23.63 -22.69 1.28
C THR A 88 -23.42 -22.85 -0.23
N ALA A 89 -24.07 -22.04 -1.07
CA ALA A 89 -23.92 -22.11 -2.52
C ALA A 89 -22.48 -21.86 -2.98
N TYR A 90 -21.80 -20.86 -2.41
CA TYR A 90 -20.40 -20.58 -2.72
C TYR A 90 -19.48 -21.74 -2.33
N PHE A 91 -19.72 -22.35 -1.17
CA PHE A 91 -18.98 -23.52 -0.74
C PHE A 91 -19.18 -24.71 -1.68
N GLU A 92 -20.40 -24.99 -2.11
CA GLU A 92 -20.68 -26.05 -3.08
C GLU A 92 -19.99 -25.81 -4.43
N GLU A 93 -19.92 -24.56 -4.88
CA GLU A 93 -19.19 -24.17 -6.09
C GLU A 93 -17.68 -24.40 -5.92
N GLU A 94 -17.10 -23.97 -4.80
CA GLU A 94 -15.68 -24.18 -4.47
C GLU A 94 -15.33 -25.68 -4.40
N LEU A 95 -16.19 -26.50 -3.80
CA LEU A 95 -16.05 -27.96 -3.81
C LEU A 95 -16.10 -28.55 -5.23
N ARG A 96 -16.95 -28.00 -6.10
CA ARG A 96 -17.06 -28.45 -7.50
C ARG A 96 -15.78 -28.20 -8.27
N GLU A 97 -15.18 -27.02 -8.08
CA GLU A 97 -13.92 -26.64 -8.73
C GLU A 97 -12.75 -27.51 -8.26
N ARG A 98 -12.62 -27.73 -6.94
CA ARG A 98 -11.48 -28.42 -6.34
C ARG A 98 -11.55 -29.93 -6.50
N THR A 99 -12.73 -30.53 -6.32
CA THR A 99 -12.88 -31.99 -6.22
C THR A 99 -13.41 -32.62 -7.52
N ARG A 100 -13.89 -31.81 -8.48
CA ARG A 100 -14.52 -32.25 -9.75
C ARG A 100 -15.69 -33.26 -9.69
N PRO A 101 -16.47 -33.46 -8.61
CA PRO A 101 -17.63 -34.34 -8.70
C PRO A 101 -18.72 -33.71 -9.58
N GLY A 102 -19.39 -34.52 -10.39
CA GLY A 102 -20.48 -34.09 -11.27
C GLY A 102 -21.76 -33.64 -10.53
N GLN A 103 -21.92 -34.04 -9.26
CA GLN A 103 -22.95 -33.55 -8.33
C GLN A 103 -22.28 -33.24 -6.98
N VAL A 104 -22.23 -31.96 -6.62
CA VAL A 104 -21.90 -31.51 -5.26
C VAL A 104 -23.24 -31.27 -4.57
N GLY A 105 -23.47 -31.97 -3.46
CA GLY A 105 -24.63 -31.76 -2.60
C GLY A 105 -24.32 -32.16 -1.16
N HIS A 106 -25.34 -32.23 -0.33
CA HIS A 106 -25.23 -32.66 1.07
C HIS A 106 -25.49 -34.17 1.24
N ASP A 107 -25.14 -34.95 0.22
CA ASP A 107 -25.47 -36.37 0.13
C ASP A 107 -24.27 -37.25 0.52
N ASP A 108 -24.56 -38.49 0.91
CA ASP A 108 -23.57 -39.49 1.34
C ASP A 108 -22.51 -39.78 0.26
N ALA A 109 -22.87 -39.62 -1.02
CA ALA A 109 -21.92 -39.71 -2.13
C ALA A 109 -20.86 -38.59 -2.08
N THR A 110 -21.27 -37.35 -1.79
CA THR A 110 -20.35 -36.22 -1.66
C THR A 110 -19.46 -36.40 -0.42
N ALA A 111 -20.00 -36.92 0.68
CA ALA A 111 -19.23 -37.23 1.88
C ALA A 111 -18.10 -38.25 1.61
N ARG A 112 -18.40 -39.34 0.89
CA ARG A 112 -17.39 -40.34 0.49
C ARG A 112 -16.25 -39.75 -0.34
N HIS A 113 -16.60 -38.91 -1.31
CA HIS A 113 -15.61 -38.28 -2.17
C HIS A 113 -14.72 -37.31 -1.39
N LEU A 114 -15.32 -36.50 -0.53
CA LEU A 114 -14.59 -35.53 0.28
C LEU A 114 -13.73 -36.19 1.37
N ALA A 115 -14.15 -37.32 1.95
CA ALA A 115 -13.37 -38.07 2.94
C ALA A 115 -12.01 -38.52 2.38
N ILE A 116 -11.96 -38.89 1.09
CA ILE A 116 -10.72 -39.27 0.39
C ILE A 116 -9.71 -38.10 0.36
N HIS A 117 -10.20 -36.86 0.24
CA HIS A 117 -9.36 -35.67 0.13
C HIS A 117 -9.03 -35.02 1.48
N THR A 118 -9.96 -35.06 2.43
CA THR A 118 -9.85 -34.35 3.72
C THR A 118 -9.26 -35.18 4.86
N GLY A 119 -9.16 -36.49 4.70
CA GLY A 119 -8.68 -37.40 5.75
C GLY A 119 -9.62 -37.51 6.97
N LEU A 120 -10.81 -36.94 6.88
CA LEU A 120 -11.87 -37.06 7.88
C LEU A 120 -12.62 -38.38 7.73
N GLU A 121 -13.15 -38.93 8.82
CA GLU A 121 -14.03 -40.09 8.74
C GLU A 121 -15.33 -39.73 8.02
N GLN A 122 -15.80 -40.65 7.17
CA GLN A 122 -17.00 -40.44 6.35
C GLN A 122 -18.22 -40.07 7.21
N ASP A 123 -18.41 -40.75 8.34
CA ASP A 123 -19.52 -40.51 9.26
C ASP A 123 -19.49 -39.10 9.86
N GLU A 124 -18.30 -38.59 10.19
CA GLU A 124 -18.13 -37.24 10.72
C GLU A 124 -18.48 -36.20 9.65
N LEU A 125 -18.05 -36.43 8.42
CA LEU A 125 -18.31 -35.52 7.32
C LEU A 125 -19.78 -35.51 6.89
N GLU A 126 -20.44 -36.67 6.91
CA GLU A 126 -21.88 -36.77 6.64
C GLU A 126 -22.69 -35.99 7.69
N GLN A 127 -22.33 -36.10 8.98
CA GLN A 127 -22.96 -35.32 10.04
C GLN A 127 -22.77 -33.81 9.85
N ARG A 128 -21.57 -33.39 9.44
CA ARG A 128 -21.26 -31.98 9.17
C ARG A 128 -22.07 -31.45 7.97
N LEU A 129 -22.16 -32.19 6.87
CA LEU A 129 -22.95 -31.81 5.70
C LEU A 129 -24.46 -31.73 6.01
N LYS A 130 -24.99 -32.67 6.80
CA LYS A 130 -26.38 -32.62 7.31
C LYS A 130 -26.63 -31.41 8.20
N THR A 131 -25.65 -31.04 9.02
CA THR A 131 -25.75 -29.85 9.88
C THR A 131 -25.74 -28.56 9.05
N ILE A 132 -24.89 -28.50 8.02
CA ILE A 132 -24.83 -27.37 7.07
C ILE A 132 -26.19 -27.20 6.37
N SER A 133 -26.79 -28.29 5.86
CA SER A 133 -28.07 -28.22 5.17
C SER A 133 -29.22 -27.81 6.11
N ALA A 134 -29.21 -28.28 7.36
CA ALA A 134 -30.18 -27.88 8.37
C ALA A 134 -30.06 -26.40 8.76
N LEU A 135 -28.83 -25.87 8.88
CA LEU A 135 -28.59 -24.47 9.19
C LEU A 135 -28.94 -23.53 8.03
N SER A 136 -28.67 -23.95 6.79
CA SER A 136 -28.97 -23.18 5.58
C SER A 136 -30.48 -23.07 5.32
N ASN A 137 -31.25 -24.13 5.61
CA ASN A 137 -32.71 -24.16 5.43
C ASN A 137 -33.52 -23.58 6.59
N LYS A 138 -32.87 -23.05 7.63
CA LYS A 138 -33.56 -22.46 8.78
C LYS A 138 -34.28 -21.17 8.35
N GLU A 139 -35.59 -21.06 8.59
CA GLU A 139 -36.39 -19.89 8.18
C GLU A 139 -35.91 -18.56 8.79
N ARG A 140 -35.35 -18.62 10.00
CA ARG A 140 -34.79 -17.46 10.72
C ARG A 140 -33.48 -17.84 11.39
N PRO A 141 -32.35 -17.84 10.66
CA PRO A 141 -31.06 -18.09 11.26
C PRO A 141 -30.63 -16.89 12.09
N THR A 142 -30.08 -17.20 13.26
CA THR A 142 -29.51 -16.20 14.17
C THR A 142 -28.06 -15.88 13.77
N PRO A 143 -27.48 -14.76 14.24
CA PRO A 143 -26.06 -14.48 14.03
C PRO A 143 -25.14 -15.61 14.49
N ASP A 144 -25.48 -16.28 15.59
CA ASP A 144 -24.71 -17.43 16.10
C ASP A 144 -24.81 -18.65 15.18
N ASP A 145 -25.96 -18.87 14.55
CA ASP A 145 -26.12 -19.95 13.54
C ASP A 145 -25.22 -19.69 12.32
N LEU A 146 -25.09 -18.43 11.89
CA LEU A 146 -24.22 -18.03 10.79
C LEU A 146 -22.74 -18.21 11.13
N LEU A 147 -22.33 -17.86 12.35
CA LEU A 147 -20.95 -18.07 12.82
C LEU A 147 -20.61 -19.57 12.91
N ARG A 148 -21.57 -20.40 13.35
CA ARG A 148 -21.40 -21.86 13.35
C ARG A 148 -21.30 -22.41 11.94
N LEU A 149 -22.15 -21.94 11.02
CA LEU A 149 -22.09 -22.32 9.61
C LEU A 149 -20.73 -21.96 9.02
N ASP A 150 -20.25 -20.73 9.19
CA ASP A 150 -18.94 -20.27 8.70
C ASP A 150 -17.80 -21.15 9.22
N GLY A 151 -17.81 -21.45 10.53
CA GLY A 151 -16.79 -22.32 11.14
C GLY A 151 -16.78 -23.74 10.57
N LEU A 152 -17.96 -24.34 10.34
CA LEU A 152 -18.08 -25.67 9.72
C LEU A 152 -17.57 -25.67 8.28
N LEU A 153 -17.90 -24.64 7.50
CA LEU A 153 -17.43 -24.50 6.12
C LEU A 153 -15.91 -24.28 6.07
N TYR A 154 -15.37 -23.47 7.00
CA TYR A 154 -13.94 -23.17 7.08
C TYR A 154 -13.10 -24.43 7.38
N ASP A 155 -13.48 -25.24 8.38
CA ASP A 155 -12.72 -26.44 8.76
C ASP A 155 -12.71 -27.49 7.64
N ILE A 156 -13.81 -27.63 6.88
CA ILE A 156 -13.83 -28.51 5.72
C ILE A 156 -12.91 -27.96 4.62
N ARG A 157 -12.94 -26.65 4.34
CA ARG A 157 -12.11 -26.02 3.31
C ARG A 157 -10.62 -26.05 3.62
N GLU A 158 -10.22 -25.87 4.87
CA GLU A 158 -8.80 -25.88 5.25
C GLU A 158 -8.16 -27.26 5.06
N ARG A 159 -8.97 -28.32 5.13
CA ARG A 159 -8.51 -29.71 4.98
C ARG A 159 -8.58 -30.23 3.54
N LEU A 160 -8.97 -29.40 2.57
CA LEU A 160 -9.30 -29.77 1.19
C LEU A 160 -8.22 -29.37 0.20
#